data_AF-F7V791-F1
#
_entry.id   AF-F7V791-F1
#
_cell.length_a   1.000
_cell.length_b   1.000
_cell.length_c   1.000
_cell.angle_alpha   90.00
_cell.angle_beta   90.00
_cell.angle_gamma   90.00
#
_symmetry.space_group_name_H-M   'P 1'
#
loop_
_entity.id
_entity.type
_entity.pdbx_description
1 polymer ?
#
loop_
_entity_poly.entity_id
_entity_poly.type
_entity_poly.pdbx_seq_one_letter_code
_entity_poly.pdbx_strand_id
1 'polypeptide(L)'
;MKKILKKASVVALSTAVAASAVTPALAAKSPVKGLRPVKRTVTMKASKGVKITYKTTTKGTASISKVSTKNKTVTIKTTVKINGVTYKVKTVSKSAFAKAKGVKTIIVSGTDIKFAKGAFKGLKTQKIKLVISKKVSKKQLKAYTSAARKAGFKGKVSVAKPKPVKRTVTVNAAKGVKITYKTTTKGTASIAKVPTKNKTVTISSKVKIKGVTYKVSTVNKNVFTSARRLKTIKVNSTGIKFAKGAFSGLNTKSMKLVITKKVSRKQLKAYKASVKKAGFKGKVVVG
;
A
#
# COMPACT_ATOMS: atom_id res chain seq x y z
N MET A 1 41.59 22.56 29.86
CA MET A 1 42.37 21.34 29.61
C MET A 1 41.88 20.22 30.51
N LYS A 2 41.82 18.98 29.98
CA LYS A 2 41.62 17.69 30.68
C LYS A 2 40.20 17.44 31.23
N LYS A 3 39.57 16.26 31.11
CA LYS A 3 39.90 15.00 30.43
C LYS A 3 38.60 14.17 30.35
N ILE A 4 38.42 13.53 29.21
CA ILE A 4 37.68 12.30 28.89
C ILE A 4 37.42 11.36 30.09
N LEU A 5 36.20 10.83 30.23
CA LEU A 5 36.01 9.41 30.56
C LEU A 5 34.71 8.85 29.96
N LYS A 6 34.88 7.89 29.05
CA LYS A 6 33.87 6.96 28.55
C LYS A 6 34.04 5.62 29.27
N LYS A 7 32.96 4.81 29.30
CA LYS A 7 32.82 3.41 29.78
C LYS A 7 32.43 3.37 31.27
N ALA A 8 31.53 2.53 31.78
CA ALA A 8 30.95 1.26 31.30
C ALA A 8 29.56 1.08 31.94
N SER A 9 28.57 0.60 31.18
CA SER A 9 27.31 0.11 31.79
C SER A 9 27.44 -1.41 31.94
N VAL A 10 27.68 -1.79 33.18
CA VAL A 10 27.83 -3.16 33.67
C VAL A 10 26.50 -3.91 33.59
N VAL A 11 26.62 -5.17 33.18
CA VAL A 11 25.57 -6.20 33.12
C VAL A 11 25.15 -6.56 34.54
N ALA A 12 23.88 -6.42 34.88
CA ALA A 12 23.30 -7.04 36.07
C ALA A 12 22.68 -8.40 35.67
N LEU A 13 23.41 -9.49 35.90
CA LEU A 13 22.86 -10.84 35.88
C LEU A 13 22.43 -11.18 37.31
N SER A 14 21.13 -11.22 37.57
CA SER A 14 20.56 -11.63 38.85
C SER A 14 20.81 -13.13 39.08
N THR A 15 21.54 -13.44 40.14
CA THR A 15 21.74 -14.77 40.71
C THR A 15 20.47 -15.27 41.39
N ALA A 16 20.05 -16.49 41.04
CA ALA A 16 19.20 -17.31 41.89
C ALA A 16 19.83 -18.71 41.94
N VAL A 17 20.34 -19.07 43.11
CA VAL A 17 20.88 -20.38 43.46
C VAL A 17 19.72 -21.21 44.03
N ALA A 18 19.49 -22.41 43.51
CA ALA A 18 18.73 -23.44 44.21
C ALA A 18 19.18 -24.85 43.79
N ALA A 19 19.71 -25.56 44.79
CA ALA A 19 19.75 -26.99 45.06
C ALA A 19 19.99 -28.03 43.94
N SER A 20 21.00 -28.84 44.23
CA SER A 20 21.50 -30.07 43.63
C SER A 20 20.47 -31.19 43.38
N ALA A 21 20.48 -31.72 42.16
CA ALA A 21 20.22 -33.14 41.88
C ALA A 21 21.19 -33.58 40.76
N VAL A 22 21.96 -34.65 41.01
CA VAL A 22 23.00 -35.14 40.11
C VAL A 22 22.34 -35.89 38.94
N THR A 23 22.04 -35.17 37.86
CA THR A 23 21.70 -35.79 36.57
C THR A 23 22.98 -36.20 35.86
N PRO A 24 23.09 -37.44 35.31
CA PRO A 24 24.21 -37.80 34.46
C PRO A 24 24.27 -36.82 33.29
N ALA A 25 25.46 -36.26 33.07
CA ALA A 25 25.74 -35.34 31.98
C ALA A 25 25.43 -36.04 30.64
N LEU A 26 24.23 -35.82 30.12
CA LEU A 26 23.95 -36.09 28.71
C LEU A 26 24.87 -35.17 27.92
N ALA A 27 25.91 -35.76 27.32
CA ALA A 27 26.78 -35.09 26.38
C ALA A 27 25.93 -34.22 25.45
N ALA A 28 26.17 -32.91 25.49
CA ALA A 28 25.50 -31.97 24.61
C ALA A 28 25.65 -32.46 23.18
N LYS A 29 24.53 -32.84 22.55
CA LYS A 29 24.49 -33.22 21.13
C LYS A 29 25.23 -32.14 20.34
N SER A 30 26.27 -32.55 19.61
CA SER A 30 27.10 -31.68 18.77
C SER A 30 26.24 -30.68 17.98
N PRO A 31 26.72 -29.46 17.72
CA PRO A 31 25.91 -28.41 17.12
C PRO A 31 25.23 -28.93 15.86
N VAL A 32 23.89 -28.93 15.85
CA VAL A 32 23.09 -29.29 14.68
C VAL A 32 23.63 -28.47 13.51
N LYS A 33 24.24 -29.15 12.53
CA LYS A 33 24.82 -28.53 11.33
C LYS A 33 23.73 -27.63 10.73
N GLY A 34 23.85 -26.32 10.96
CA GLY A 34 22.83 -25.35 10.57
C GLY A 34 22.51 -25.49 9.09
N LEU A 35 21.26 -25.28 8.70
CA LEU A 35 20.82 -25.42 7.31
C LEU A 35 21.65 -24.50 6.38
N ARG A 36 22.55 -25.09 5.57
CA ARG A 36 23.44 -24.36 4.66
C ARG A 36 22.89 -24.28 3.23
N PRO A 37 23.19 -23.22 2.47
CA PRO A 37 22.85 -23.16 1.05
C PRO A 37 23.54 -24.25 0.23
N VAL A 38 22.79 -24.88 -0.68
CA VAL A 38 23.28 -25.96 -1.55
C VAL A 38 22.91 -25.67 -3.00
N LYS A 39 23.77 -26.04 -3.95
CA LYS A 39 23.49 -26.00 -5.39
C LYS A 39 22.57 -27.16 -5.77
N ARG A 40 21.37 -26.86 -6.28
CA ARG A 40 20.40 -27.86 -6.74
C ARG A 40 19.35 -27.24 -7.66
N THR A 41 18.60 -28.10 -8.35
CA THR A 41 17.40 -27.69 -9.10
C THR A 41 16.16 -28.19 -8.36
N VAL A 42 15.22 -27.30 -8.06
CA VAL A 42 14.00 -27.64 -7.32
C VAL A 42 12.78 -27.01 -7.99
N THR A 43 11.72 -27.78 -8.21
CA THR A 43 10.44 -27.27 -8.70
C THR A 43 9.45 -27.18 -7.54
N MET A 44 8.90 -25.99 -7.32
CA MET A 44 7.96 -25.73 -6.22
C MET A 44 6.61 -25.28 -6.76
N LYS A 45 5.54 -25.68 -6.06
CA LYS A 45 4.21 -25.08 -6.22
C LYS A 45 4.22 -23.73 -5.51
N ALA A 46 4.19 -22.64 -6.28
CA ALA A 46 4.18 -21.28 -5.72
C ALA A 46 2.77 -20.83 -5.31
N SER A 47 1.74 -21.36 -5.99
CA SER A 47 0.32 -21.23 -5.68
C SER A 47 -0.48 -22.25 -6.50
N LYS A 48 -1.81 -22.35 -6.27
CA LYS A 48 -2.70 -23.23 -7.06
C LYS A 48 -2.53 -22.92 -8.55
N GLY A 49 -2.06 -23.91 -9.32
CA GLY A 49 -1.84 -23.79 -10.76
C GLY A 49 -0.55 -23.08 -11.21
N VAL A 50 0.38 -22.76 -10.30
CA VAL A 50 1.68 -22.13 -10.62
C VAL A 50 2.83 -22.96 -10.08
N LYS A 51 3.69 -23.45 -10.98
CA LYS A 51 4.95 -24.15 -10.66
C LYS A 51 6.14 -23.31 -11.13
N ILE A 52 7.13 -23.15 -10.26
CA ILE A 52 8.38 -22.42 -10.57
C ILE A 52 9.55 -23.35 -10.26
N THR A 53 10.46 -23.49 -11.22
CA THR A 53 11.71 -24.23 -11.06
C THR A 53 12.85 -23.24 -10.77
N TYR A 54 13.53 -23.48 -9.66
CA TYR A 54 14.67 -22.71 -9.18
C TYR A 54 15.96 -23.50 -9.35
N LYS A 55 17.05 -22.84 -9.74
CA LYS A 55 18.42 -23.34 -9.61
C LYS A 55 19.12 -22.54 -8.52
N THR A 56 19.48 -23.19 -7.41
CA THR A 56 20.13 -22.57 -6.26
C THR A 56 21.65 -22.69 -6.35
N THR A 57 22.38 -21.93 -5.52
CA THR A 57 23.84 -21.97 -5.40
C THR A 57 24.26 -22.09 -3.94
N THR A 58 25.50 -22.51 -3.70
CA THR A 58 26.13 -22.53 -2.37
C THR A 58 26.33 -21.13 -1.77
N LYS A 59 26.22 -20.07 -2.58
CA LYS A 59 26.31 -18.66 -2.15
C LYS A 59 24.97 -18.09 -1.66
N GLY A 60 23.93 -18.92 -1.47
CA GLY A 60 22.62 -18.45 -1.00
C GLY A 60 21.82 -17.65 -2.05
N THR A 61 22.14 -17.82 -3.35
CA THR A 61 21.38 -17.20 -4.44
C THR A 61 20.60 -18.23 -5.25
N ALA A 62 19.57 -17.77 -5.94
CA ALA A 62 18.76 -18.61 -6.84
C ALA A 62 18.47 -17.90 -8.16
N SER A 63 18.28 -18.71 -9.21
CA SER A 63 17.77 -18.28 -10.51
C SER A 63 16.52 -19.07 -10.88
N ILE A 64 15.62 -18.46 -11.65
CA ILE A 64 14.39 -19.10 -12.13
C ILE A 64 14.65 -19.64 -13.53
N SER A 65 14.60 -20.96 -13.68
CA SER A 65 14.84 -21.64 -14.95
C SER A 65 13.57 -21.94 -15.73
N LYS A 66 12.43 -22.10 -15.04
CA LYS A 66 11.14 -22.43 -15.67
C LYS A 66 9.98 -21.92 -14.83
N VAL A 67 8.96 -21.39 -15.51
CA VAL A 67 7.68 -20.99 -14.96
C VAL A 67 6.60 -21.68 -15.79
N SER A 68 5.80 -22.50 -15.12
CA SER A 68 4.64 -23.18 -15.73
C SER A 68 3.39 -22.77 -14.96
N THR A 69 2.39 -22.28 -15.67
CA THR A 69 1.18 -21.74 -15.05
C THR A 69 -0.02 -21.86 -15.98
N LYS A 70 -1.18 -22.18 -15.41
CA LYS A 70 -2.49 -22.01 -16.07
C LYS A 70 -3.12 -20.64 -15.75
N ASN A 71 -2.58 -19.92 -14.76
CA ASN A 71 -3.10 -18.65 -14.28
C ASN A 71 -2.66 -17.46 -15.17
N LYS A 72 -3.54 -16.46 -15.27
CA LYS A 72 -3.27 -15.19 -15.99
C LYS A 72 -2.25 -14.29 -15.27
N THR A 73 -1.97 -14.55 -13.99
CA THR A 73 -1.05 -13.76 -13.16
C THR A 73 -0.01 -14.65 -12.51
N VAL A 74 1.26 -14.25 -12.59
CA VAL A 74 2.39 -14.92 -11.91
C VAL A 74 3.08 -13.93 -11.00
N THR A 75 3.41 -14.36 -9.78
CA THR A 75 4.19 -13.56 -8.82
C THR A 75 5.57 -14.18 -8.63
N ILE A 76 6.60 -13.38 -8.85
CA ILE A 76 8.01 -13.72 -8.66
C ILE A 76 8.53 -12.95 -7.46
N LYS A 77 8.94 -13.69 -6.42
CA LYS A 77 9.52 -13.12 -5.21
C LYS A 77 11.03 -12.96 -5.35
N THR A 78 11.58 -11.90 -4.75
CA THR A 78 13.04 -11.66 -4.64
C THR A 78 13.72 -12.62 -3.67
N THR A 79 12.92 -13.30 -2.83
CA THR A 79 13.39 -14.31 -1.86
C THR A 79 12.47 -15.52 -1.89
N VAL A 80 13.05 -16.71 -1.70
CA VAL A 80 12.32 -17.98 -1.61
C VAL A 80 12.96 -18.85 -0.53
N LYS A 81 12.13 -19.56 0.24
CA LYS A 81 12.61 -20.59 1.18
C LYS A 81 12.52 -21.95 0.48
N ILE A 82 13.64 -22.66 0.38
CA ILE A 82 13.74 -24.00 -0.21
C ILE A 82 14.38 -24.88 0.84
N ASN A 83 13.63 -25.88 1.33
CA ASN A 83 14.06 -26.82 2.37
C ASN A 83 14.65 -26.09 3.60
N GLY A 84 13.89 -25.11 4.14
CA GLY A 84 14.31 -24.32 5.30
C GLY A 84 15.33 -23.20 5.03
N VAL A 85 16.11 -23.27 3.94
CA VAL A 85 17.12 -22.26 3.59
C VAL A 85 16.50 -21.11 2.77
N THR A 86 16.82 -19.87 3.13
CA THR A 86 16.38 -18.68 2.38
C THR A 86 17.37 -18.32 1.28
N TYR A 87 16.90 -18.23 0.03
CA TYR A 87 17.70 -17.85 -1.13
C TYR A 87 17.26 -16.49 -1.70
N LYS A 88 18.23 -15.66 -2.09
CA LYS A 88 17.97 -14.42 -2.86
C LYS A 88 17.85 -14.75 -4.35
N VAL A 89 16.67 -14.54 -4.92
CA VAL A 89 16.42 -14.74 -6.34
C VAL A 89 16.98 -13.54 -7.11
N LYS A 90 17.97 -13.78 -7.96
CA LYS A 90 18.70 -12.73 -8.69
C LYS A 90 18.38 -12.65 -10.17
N THR A 91 18.10 -13.79 -10.80
CA THR A 91 17.97 -13.84 -12.27
C THR A 91 16.81 -14.72 -12.71
N VAL A 92 16.13 -14.30 -13.77
CA VAL A 92 15.23 -15.16 -14.56
C VAL A 92 15.95 -15.53 -15.85
N SER A 93 16.16 -16.83 -16.05
CA SER A 93 16.95 -17.38 -17.15
C SER A 93 16.25 -17.28 -18.50
N LYS A 94 17.01 -17.47 -19.59
CA LYS A 94 16.51 -17.55 -20.96
C LYS A 94 15.36 -18.57 -21.06
N SER A 95 14.29 -18.21 -21.78
CA SER A 95 13.11 -19.04 -21.99
C SER A 95 12.37 -19.50 -20.72
N ALA A 96 12.61 -18.89 -19.56
CA ALA A 96 11.96 -19.31 -18.31
C ALA A 96 10.42 -19.29 -18.40
N PHE A 97 9.85 -18.40 -19.21
CA PHE A 97 8.40 -18.30 -19.39
C PHE A 97 7.83 -19.05 -20.60
N ALA A 98 8.60 -19.91 -21.27
CA ALA A 98 8.17 -20.56 -22.51
C ALA A 98 6.87 -21.38 -22.37
N LYS A 99 6.61 -21.95 -21.19
CA LYS A 99 5.39 -22.72 -20.87
C LYS A 99 4.26 -21.88 -20.23
N ALA A 100 4.37 -20.56 -20.21
CA ALA A 100 3.45 -19.65 -19.54
C ALA A 100 2.62 -18.79 -20.53
N LYS A 101 2.21 -19.37 -21.67
CA LYS A 101 1.62 -18.65 -22.83
C LYS A 101 0.37 -17.81 -22.49
N GLY A 102 -0.40 -18.18 -21.46
CA GLY A 102 -1.64 -17.49 -21.05
C GLY A 102 -1.46 -16.32 -20.06
N VAL A 103 -0.23 -15.99 -19.66
CA VAL A 103 0.03 -14.93 -18.67
C VAL A 103 -0.27 -13.55 -19.25
N LYS A 104 -1.01 -12.73 -18.49
CA LYS A 104 -1.29 -11.33 -18.78
C LYS A 104 -0.58 -10.37 -17.82
N THR A 105 -0.24 -10.82 -16.61
CA THR A 105 0.45 -10.02 -15.60
C THR A 105 1.57 -10.80 -14.94
N ILE A 106 2.77 -10.23 -14.94
CA ILE A 106 3.91 -10.72 -14.16
C ILE A 106 4.15 -9.70 -13.04
N ILE A 107 4.04 -10.15 -11.80
CA ILE A 107 4.32 -9.35 -10.61
C ILE A 107 5.70 -9.73 -10.10
N VAL A 108 6.56 -8.74 -9.87
CA VAL A 108 7.89 -8.95 -9.27
C VAL A 108 7.94 -8.23 -7.94
N SER A 109 8.43 -8.90 -6.89
CA SER A 109 8.42 -8.32 -5.54
C SER A 109 9.39 -7.15 -5.35
N GLY A 110 10.34 -6.93 -6.27
CA GLY A 110 11.33 -5.85 -6.20
C GLY A 110 12.18 -5.77 -7.46
N THR A 111 13.08 -4.79 -7.52
CA THR A 111 13.92 -4.50 -8.69
C THR A 111 15.23 -5.29 -8.72
N ASP A 112 15.52 -6.08 -7.68
CA ASP A 112 16.77 -6.84 -7.56
C ASP A 112 16.87 -8.04 -8.51
N ILE A 113 15.74 -8.43 -9.12
CA ILE A 113 15.66 -9.52 -10.09
C ILE A 113 15.96 -8.99 -11.49
N LYS A 114 16.99 -9.53 -12.12
CA LYS A 114 17.37 -9.28 -13.51
C LYS A 114 16.76 -10.32 -14.43
N PHE A 115 16.45 -9.95 -15.66
CA PHE A 115 15.99 -10.87 -16.70
C PHE A 115 17.13 -11.10 -17.70
N ALA A 116 17.46 -12.37 -17.98
CA ALA A 116 18.40 -12.71 -19.03
C ALA A 116 17.80 -12.38 -20.42
N LYS A 117 18.67 -12.14 -21.42
CA LYS A 117 18.23 -11.96 -22.82
C LYS A 117 17.40 -13.17 -23.25
N GLY A 118 16.16 -12.92 -23.70
CA GLY A 118 15.23 -13.98 -24.10
C GLY A 118 14.50 -14.67 -22.93
N ALA A 119 14.53 -14.14 -21.70
CA ALA A 119 13.77 -14.68 -20.58
C ALA A 119 12.26 -14.82 -20.90
N PHE A 120 11.73 -13.86 -21.67
CA PHE A 120 10.32 -13.80 -22.08
C PHE A 120 10.03 -14.51 -23.41
N LYS A 121 10.96 -15.33 -23.94
CA LYS A 121 10.73 -16.08 -25.18
C LYS A 121 9.49 -16.98 -25.03
N GLY A 122 8.62 -16.95 -26.04
CA GLY A 122 7.34 -17.68 -26.03
C GLY A 122 6.14 -16.90 -25.45
N LEU A 123 6.36 -15.67 -24.94
CA LEU A 123 5.27 -14.79 -24.49
C LEU A 123 4.95 -13.69 -25.50
N LYS A 124 3.66 -13.37 -25.65
CA LYS A 124 3.17 -12.18 -26.39
C LYS A 124 3.34 -10.91 -25.53
N THR A 125 4.59 -10.52 -25.27
CA THR A 125 4.94 -9.53 -24.23
C THR A 125 4.26 -8.17 -24.38
N GLN A 126 3.89 -7.76 -25.60
CA GLN A 126 3.16 -6.52 -25.88
C GLN A 126 1.83 -6.45 -25.12
N LYS A 127 1.16 -7.60 -24.93
CA LYS A 127 -0.14 -7.71 -24.24
C LYS A 127 0.00 -7.96 -22.73
N ILE A 128 1.23 -7.97 -22.20
CA ILE A 128 1.53 -8.33 -20.81
C ILE A 128 1.91 -7.08 -20.00
N LYS A 129 1.51 -7.07 -18.72
CA LYS A 129 1.95 -6.07 -17.73
C LYS A 129 3.02 -6.66 -16.82
N LEU A 130 4.14 -5.96 -16.70
CA LEU A 130 5.15 -6.23 -15.68
C LEU A 130 4.94 -5.25 -14.53
N VAL A 131 4.66 -5.76 -13.33
CA VAL A 131 4.27 -4.97 -12.17
C VAL A 131 5.25 -5.18 -11.03
N ILE A 132 5.89 -4.11 -10.56
CA ILE A 132 6.73 -4.15 -9.36
C ILE A 132 5.83 -3.96 -8.13
N SER A 133 5.81 -4.90 -7.19
CA SER A 133 4.90 -4.82 -6.04
C SER A 133 5.35 -3.81 -4.98
N LYS A 134 6.67 -3.62 -4.80
CA LYS A 134 7.23 -2.63 -3.89
C LYS A 134 7.14 -1.21 -4.48
N LYS A 135 7.00 -0.22 -3.61
CA LYS A 135 7.11 1.19 -3.99
C LYS A 135 8.56 1.47 -4.41
N VAL A 136 8.74 2.06 -5.59
CA VAL A 136 10.05 2.44 -6.14
C VAL A 136 9.99 3.86 -6.68
N SER A 137 11.14 4.52 -6.79
CA SER A 137 11.25 5.86 -7.39
C SER A 137 11.04 5.81 -8.91
N LYS A 138 10.76 6.96 -9.52
CA LYS A 138 10.65 7.08 -10.99
C LYS A 138 11.95 6.65 -11.69
N LYS A 139 13.11 7.02 -11.14
CA LYS A 139 14.45 6.64 -11.64
C LYS A 139 14.64 5.12 -11.63
N GLN A 140 14.30 4.47 -10.51
CA GLN A 140 14.36 3.00 -10.40
C GLN A 140 13.43 2.30 -11.39
N LEU A 141 12.19 2.80 -11.56
CA LEU A 141 11.26 2.26 -12.55
C LEU A 141 11.80 2.39 -13.98
N LYS A 142 12.38 3.54 -14.34
CA LYS A 142 12.99 3.77 -15.67
C LYS A 142 14.13 2.78 -15.92
N ALA A 143 15.06 2.67 -14.97
CA ALA A 143 16.19 1.73 -15.08
C ALA A 143 15.73 0.27 -15.21
N TYR A 144 14.76 -0.14 -14.39
CA TYR A 144 14.19 -1.49 -14.46
C TYR A 144 13.45 -1.76 -15.77
N THR A 145 12.75 -0.75 -16.30
CA THR A 145 12.06 -0.83 -17.59
C THR A 145 13.07 -1.03 -18.72
N SER A 146 14.18 -0.27 -18.73
CA SER A 146 15.25 -0.44 -19.71
C SER A 146 15.89 -1.84 -19.63
N ALA A 147 16.13 -2.35 -18.43
CA ALA A 147 16.65 -3.70 -18.25
C ALA A 147 15.68 -4.78 -18.77
N ALA A 148 14.38 -4.65 -18.48
CA ALA A 148 13.36 -5.56 -19.01
C ALA A 148 13.25 -5.49 -20.55
N ARG A 149 13.37 -4.29 -21.14
CA ARG A 149 13.40 -4.09 -22.59
C ARG A 149 14.60 -4.79 -23.23
N LYS A 150 15.82 -4.64 -22.68
CA LYS A 150 17.02 -5.37 -23.11
C LYS A 150 16.86 -6.89 -23.06
N ALA A 151 16.05 -7.38 -22.12
CA ALA A 151 15.71 -8.81 -22.01
C ALA A 151 14.63 -9.30 -23.00
N GLY A 152 14.05 -8.39 -23.81
CA GLY A 152 13.02 -8.68 -24.82
C GLY A 152 11.58 -8.39 -24.40
N PHE A 153 11.34 -7.67 -23.30
CA PHE A 153 9.99 -7.31 -22.87
C PHE A 153 9.47 -6.06 -23.59
N LYS A 154 8.34 -6.19 -24.33
CA LYS A 154 7.73 -5.09 -25.09
C LYS A 154 6.48 -4.48 -24.44
N GLY A 155 5.97 -5.08 -23.36
CA GLY A 155 4.73 -4.66 -22.69
C GLY A 155 4.86 -3.47 -21.75
N LYS A 156 3.79 -3.23 -20.97
CA LYS A 156 3.74 -2.13 -19.99
C LYS A 156 4.46 -2.52 -18.70
N VAL A 157 5.45 -1.72 -18.30
CA VAL A 157 6.11 -1.83 -16.99
C VAL A 157 5.53 -0.78 -16.05
N SER A 158 5.16 -1.18 -14.83
CA SER A 158 4.53 -0.26 -13.86
C SER A 158 4.78 -0.69 -12.41
N VAL A 159 4.49 0.20 -11.47
CA VAL A 159 4.46 -0.11 -10.04
C VAL A 159 3.04 -0.43 -9.63
N ALA A 160 2.88 -1.40 -8.71
CA ALA A 160 1.58 -1.72 -8.14
C ALA A 160 0.97 -0.48 -7.50
N LYS A 161 -0.27 -0.16 -7.88
CA LYS A 161 -1.02 0.91 -7.21
C LYS A 161 -1.35 0.45 -5.79
N PRO A 162 -1.17 1.30 -4.76
CA PRO A 162 -1.58 0.96 -3.41
C PRO A 162 -3.08 0.67 -3.38
N LYS A 163 -3.47 -0.37 -2.64
CA LYS A 163 -4.88 -0.75 -2.48
C LYS A 163 -5.55 0.12 -1.41
N PRO A 164 -6.86 0.41 -1.55
CA PRO A 164 -7.62 1.06 -0.48
C PRO A 164 -7.62 0.22 0.80
N VAL A 165 -7.53 0.89 1.95
CA VAL A 165 -7.51 0.24 3.27
C VAL A 165 -8.41 1.02 4.23
N LYS A 166 -9.10 0.31 5.13
CA LYS A 166 -9.86 0.93 6.21
C LYS A 166 -8.91 1.52 7.27
N ARG A 167 -9.06 2.81 7.58
CA ARG A 167 -8.27 3.52 8.62
C ARG A 167 -8.86 4.89 8.89
N THR A 168 -8.43 5.49 10.00
CA THR A 168 -8.67 6.91 10.31
C THR A 168 -7.39 7.69 10.09
N VAL A 169 -7.43 8.77 9.32
CA VAL A 169 -6.25 9.60 9.00
C VAL A 169 -6.63 11.07 8.95
N THR A 170 -5.82 11.91 9.60
CA THR A 170 -5.89 13.37 9.47
C THR A 170 -4.98 13.84 8.36
N VAL A 171 -5.50 14.70 7.48
CA VAL A 171 -4.73 15.31 6.40
C VAL A 171 -4.89 16.83 6.45
N ASN A 172 -3.85 17.53 6.01
CA ASN A 172 -3.92 18.96 5.76
C ASN A 172 -4.64 19.19 4.42
N ALA A 173 -5.80 19.81 4.48
CA ALA A 173 -6.56 20.27 3.33
C ALA A 173 -6.17 21.71 2.97
N ALA A 174 -6.84 22.27 1.95
CA ALA A 174 -6.60 23.63 1.49
C ALA A 174 -6.63 24.66 2.64
N LYS A 175 -5.76 25.67 2.56
CA LYS A 175 -5.63 26.74 3.57
C LYS A 175 -5.30 26.23 4.98
N GLY A 176 -4.52 25.15 5.07
CA GLY A 176 -4.02 24.60 6.34
C GLY A 176 -5.07 23.89 7.20
N VAL A 177 -6.29 23.70 6.71
CA VAL A 177 -7.36 23.08 7.50
C VAL A 177 -7.09 21.58 7.68
N LYS A 178 -6.98 21.12 8.93
CA LYS A 178 -6.88 19.69 9.25
C LYS A 178 -8.25 19.03 9.10
N ILE A 179 -8.34 17.95 8.33
CA ILE A 179 -9.57 17.15 8.17
C ILE A 179 -9.26 15.69 8.46
N THR A 180 -10.03 15.08 9.36
CA THR A 180 -9.94 13.66 9.69
C THR A 180 -10.90 12.86 8.83
N TYR A 181 -10.37 11.86 8.13
CA TYR A 181 -11.13 10.94 7.27
C TYR A 181 -11.14 9.53 7.85
N LYS A 182 -12.26 8.84 7.73
CA LYS A 182 -12.38 7.38 7.84
C LYS A 182 -12.47 6.80 6.43
N THR A 183 -11.54 5.94 6.04
CA THR A 183 -11.48 5.32 4.72
C THR A 183 -12.04 3.91 4.73
N THR A 184 -12.36 3.36 3.56
CA THR A 184 -12.85 1.98 3.38
C THR A 184 -11.98 1.19 2.40
N THR A 185 -12.08 -0.13 2.43
CA THR A 185 -11.47 -1.04 1.44
C THR A 185 -12.10 -0.90 0.05
N LYS A 186 -13.28 -0.28 -0.06
CA LYS A 186 -13.98 -0.01 -1.32
C LYS A 186 -13.52 1.29 -2.01
N GLY A 187 -12.55 2.01 -1.45
CA GLY A 187 -12.03 3.26 -2.04
C GLY A 187 -12.91 4.50 -1.78
N THR A 188 -13.77 4.44 -0.77
CA THR A 188 -14.54 5.60 -0.29
C THR A 188 -13.96 6.15 1.01
N ALA A 189 -14.25 7.42 1.29
CA ALA A 189 -13.93 8.07 2.54
C ALA A 189 -15.15 8.85 3.08
N SER A 190 -15.25 8.91 4.40
CA SER A 190 -16.17 9.78 5.14
C SER A 190 -15.38 10.74 6.03
N ILE A 191 -15.85 11.97 6.18
CA ILE A 191 -15.24 12.94 7.08
C ILE A 191 -15.74 12.67 8.50
N ALA A 192 -14.80 12.56 9.44
CA ALA A 192 -15.09 12.28 10.84
C ALA A 192 -14.89 13.49 11.76
N LYS A 193 -13.97 14.41 11.43
CA LYS A 193 -13.71 15.60 12.25
C LYS A 193 -13.06 16.71 11.42
N VAL A 194 -13.48 17.96 11.64
CA VAL A 194 -12.87 19.17 11.06
C VAL A 194 -12.62 20.18 12.21
N PRO A 195 -11.50 20.04 12.94
CA PRO A 195 -11.13 21.03 13.94
C PRO A 195 -10.49 22.23 13.23
N THR A 196 -11.26 23.30 13.03
CA THR A 196 -10.76 24.52 12.37
C THR A 196 -11.19 25.78 13.09
N LYS A 197 -10.30 26.76 13.18
CA LYS A 197 -10.60 28.13 13.60
C LYS A 197 -10.93 29.03 12.40
N ASN A 198 -10.88 28.50 11.16
CA ASN A 198 -11.07 29.26 9.94
C ASN A 198 -12.55 29.56 9.69
N LYS A 199 -12.84 30.73 9.10
CA LYS A 199 -14.21 31.12 8.69
C LYS A 199 -14.73 30.29 7.51
N THR A 200 -13.86 29.63 6.75
CA THR A 200 -14.22 28.86 5.57
C THR A 200 -13.52 27.50 5.54
N VAL A 201 -14.26 26.45 5.17
CA VAL A 201 -13.70 25.12 4.87
C VAL A 201 -14.11 24.69 3.47
N THR A 202 -13.20 24.01 2.76
CA THR A 202 -13.49 23.37 1.47
C THR A 202 -13.44 21.86 1.61
N ILE A 203 -14.53 21.20 1.21
CA ILE A 203 -14.69 19.76 1.19
C ILE A 203 -14.58 19.26 -0.25
N SER A 204 -13.46 18.60 -0.55
CA SER A 204 -13.18 18.03 -1.85
C SER A 204 -13.92 16.70 -2.05
N SER A 205 -14.35 16.43 -3.29
CA SER A 205 -14.97 15.15 -3.67
C SER A 205 -14.00 13.97 -3.67
N LYS A 206 -12.70 14.25 -3.65
CA LYS A 206 -11.62 13.26 -3.61
C LYS A 206 -10.55 13.72 -2.63
N VAL A 207 -9.94 12.76 -1.95
CA VAL A 207 -8.78 12.98 -1.08
C VAL A 207 -7.72 11.92 -1.37
N LYS A 208 -6.45 12.33 -1.43
CA LYS A 208 -5.33 11.41 -1.63
C LYS A 208 -4.68 11.11 -0.28
N ILE A 209 -4.77 9.87 0.18
CA ILE A 209 -4.25 9.42 1.47
C ILE A 209 -3.27 8.29 1.21
N LYS A 210 -1.99 8.49 1.59
CA LYS A 210 -0.91 7.50 1.41
C LYS A 210 -0.83 6.94 -0.02
N GLY A 211 -1.02 7.81 -1.02
CA GLY A 211 -0.95 7.45 -2.44
C GLY A 211 -2.22 6.83 -3.04
N VAL A 212 -3.25 6.55 -2.24
CA VAL A 212 -4.56 6.09 -2.71
C VAL A 212 -5.51 7.27 -2.80
N THR A 213 -6.24 7.39 -3.91
CA THR A 213 -7.31 8.39 -4.07
C THR A 213 -8.64 7.80 -3.62
N TYR A 214 -9.26 8.41 -2.62
CA TYR A 214 -10.56 8.02 -2.09
C TYR A 214 -11.65 8.99 -2.56
N LYS A 215 -12.83 8.45 -2.92
CA LYS A 215 -14.04 9.26 -3.16
C LYS A 215 -14.65 9.65 -1.82
N VAL A 216 -14.72 10.94 -1.54
CA VAL A 216 -15.40 11.46 -0.35
C VAL A 216 -16.90 11.38 -0.59
N SER A 217 -17.62 10.68 0.29
CA SER A 217 -19.03 10.32 0.09
C SER A 217 -19.94 10.85 1.19
N THR A 218 -19.43 10.95 2.42
CA THR A 218 -20.25 11.32 3.57
C THR A 218 -19.49 12.24 4.53
N VAL A 219 -20.22 13.17 5.14
CA VAL A 219 -19.80 13.94 6.31
C VAL A 219 -20.58 13.40 7.50
N ASN A 220 -19.88 12.83 8.48
CA ASN A 220 -20.50 12.14 9.61
C ASN A 220 -21.13 13.12 10.61
N LYS A 221 -21.86 12.58 11.59
CA LYS A 221 -22.40 13.33 12.72
C LYS A 221 -21.26 14.04 13.48
N ASN A 222 -21.52 15.23 14.02
CA ASN A 222 -20.61 16.00 14.88
C ASN A 222 -19.25 16.37 14.23
N VAL A 223 -19.16 16.44 12.90
CA VAL A 223 -17.89 16.74 12.22
C VAL A 223 -17.37 18.14 12.52
N PHE A 224 -18.27 19.12 12.69
CA PHE A 224 -17.92 20.54 12.84
C PHE A 224 -18.06 21.08 14.27
N THR A 225 -18.18 20.23 15.29
CA THR A 225 -18.41 20.67 16.68
C THR A 225 -17.33 21.62 17.20
N SER A 226 -16.07 21.46 16.75
CA SER A 226 -14.96 22.34 17.13
C SER A 226 -14.80 23.57 16.22
N ALA A 227 -15.65 23.76 15.20
CA ALA A 227 -15.49 24.78 14.17
C ALA A 227 -16.36 26.04 14.44
N ARG A 228 -16.30 26.60 15.65
CA ARG A 228 -17.19 27.68 16.13
C ARG A 228 -17.18 28.96 15.29
N ARG A 229 -16.06 29.27 14.63
CA ARG A 229 -15.89 30.48 13.77
C ARG A 229 -16.32 30.26 12.33
N LEU A 230 -16.76 29.05 11.97
CA LEU A 230 -17.07 28.69 10.59
C LEU A 230 -18.33 29.43 10.10
N LYS A 231 -18.23 30.08 8.94
CA LYS A 231 -19.33 30.80 8.29
C LYS A 231 -19.66 30.27 6.90
N THR A 232 -18.67 29.71 6.21
CA THR A 232 -18.84 29.18 4.85
C THR A 232 -18.32 27.75 4.73
N ILE A 233 -19.14 26.86 4.17
CA ILE A 233 -18.74 25.51 3.79
C ILE A 233 -18.77 25.42 2.26
N LYS A 234 -17.62 25.24 1.63
CA LYS A 234 -17.51 24.98 0.20
C LYS A 234 -17.49 23.47 -0.05
N VAL A 235 -18.28 22.99 -1.01
CA VAL A 235 -18.32 21.58 -1.41
C VAL A 235 -18.08 21.44 -2.91
N ASN A 236 -17.19 20.54 -3.30
CA ASN A 236 -16.81 20.38 -4.70
C ASN A 236 -17.67 19.33 -5.45
N SER A 237 -18.71 18.80 -4.82
CA SER A 237 -19.65 17.85 -5.43
C SER A 237 -20.92 17.70 -4.59
N THR A 238 -22.06 17.60 -5.27
CA THR A 238 -23.36 17.24 -4.68
C THR A 238 -23.50 15.76 -4.33
N GLY A 239 -22.53 14.92 -4.72
CA GLY A 239 -22.47 13.50 -4.32
C GLY A 239 -22.01 13.28 -2.88
N ILE A 240 -21.65 14.34 -2.16
CA ILE A 240 -21.23 14.31 -0.76
C ILE A 240 -22.46 14.49 0.12
N LYS A 241 -22.83 13.45 0.87
CA LYS A 241 -24.00 13.46 1.75
C LYS A 241 -23.62 13.92 3.15
N PHE A 242 -24.48 14.67 3.81
CA PHE A 242 -24.32 15.02 5.22
C PHE A 242 -25.20 14.12 6.06
N ALA A 243 -24.64 13.49 7.10
CA ALA A 243 -25.41 12.74 8.07
C ALA A 243 -26.29 13.68 8.91
N LYS A 244 -27.40 13.17 9.45
CA LYS A 244 -28.21 13.90 10.44
C LYS A 244 -27.32 14.29 11.62
N GLY A 245 -27.28 15.59 11.96
CA GLY A 245 -26.41 16.12 13.00
C GLY A 245 -24.95 16.33 12.57
N ALA A 246 -24.64 16.34 11.27
CA ALA A 246 -23.30 16.71 10.79
C ALA A 246 -22.92 18.15 11.19
N PHE A 247 -23.90 19.05 11.24
CA PHE A 247 -23.75 20.47 11.55
C PHE A 247 -23.98 20.82 13.03
N SER A 248 -24.05 19.82 13.92
CA SER A 248 -24.20 20.06 15.36
C SER A 248 -23.07 20.95 15.90
N GLY A 249 -23.44 21.93 16.72
CA GLY A 249 -22.51 22.93 17.28
C GLY A 249 -22.26 24.16 16.41
N LEU A 250 -22.92 24.29 15.25
CA LEU A 250 -22.83 25.47 14.37
C LEU A 250 -24.11 26.32 14.40
N ASN A 251 -23.99 27.66 14.34
CA ASN A 251 -25.11 28.56 14.09
C ASN A 251 -25.46 28.60 12.59
N THR A 252 -26.07 27.52 12.09
CA THR A 252 -26.29 27.30 10.65
C THR A 252 -27.17 28.35 9.98
N LYS A 253 -28.08 29.03 10.71
CA LYS A 253 -28.93 30.10 10.17
C LYS A 253 -28.10 31.24 9.55
N SER A 254 -26.97 31.58 10.17
CA SER A 254 -26.04 32.64 9.74
C SER A 254 -24.96 32.18 8.74
N MET A 255 -25.04 30.94 8.25
CA MET A 255 -24.01 30.34 7.41
C MET A 255 -24.45 30.20 5.96
N LYS A 256 -23.46 30.05 5.07
CA LYS A 256 -23.68 29.64 3.67
C LYS A 256 -22.95 28.36 3.31
N LEU A 257 -23.61 27.51 2.55
CA LEU A 257 -23.02 26.35 1.89
C LEU A 257 -22.95 26.61 0.38
N VAL A 258 -21.74 26.57 -0.16
CA VAL A 258 -21.45 26.91 -1.56
C VAL A 258 -21.02 25.67 -2.31
N ILE A 259 -21.75 25.33 -3.37
CA ILE A 259 -21.40 24.26 -4.30
C ILE A 259 -20.48 24.88 -5.36
N THR A 260 -19.22 24.46 -5.41
CA THR A 260 -18.20 25.08 -6.28
C THR A 260 -18.20 24.53 -7.71
N LYS A 261 -19.17 23.68 -8.05
CA LYS A 261 -19.30 23.09 -9.40
C LYS A 261 -20.65 23.48 -9.96
N LYS A 262 -20.68 23.73 -11.27
CA LYS A 262 -21.93 23.89 -12.03
C LYS A 262 -22.80 22.63 -11.84
N VAL A 263 -24.08 22.84 -11.53
CA VAL A 263 -25.08 21.80 -11.32
C VAL A 263 -26.40 22.23 -11.93
N SER A 264 -27.21 21.27 -12.38
CA SER A 264 -28.56 21.55 -12.87
C SER A 264 -29.49 22.01 -11.74
N ARG A 265 -30.57 22.71 -12.09
CA ARG A 265 -31.61 23.14 -11.13
C ARG A 265 -32.20 21.96 -10.35
N LYS A 266 -32.45 20.82 -11.02
CA LYS A 266 -32.94 19.58 -10.41
C LYS A 266 -31.97 19.03 -9.35
N GLN A 267 -30.67 18.98 -9.67
CA GLN A 267 -29.64 18.54 -8.73
C GLN A 267 -29.50 19.49 -7.54
N LEU A 268 -29.57 20.81 -7.78
CA LEU A 268 -29.53 21.81 -6.71
C LEU A 268 -30.71 21.66 -5.76
N LYS A 269 -31.94 21.50 -6.27
CA LYS A 269 -33.16 21.29 -5.47
C LYS A 269 -33.04 20.06 -4.59
N ALA A 270 -32.65 18.91 -5.16
CA ALA A 270 -32.43 17.67 -4.42
C ALA A 270 -31.34 17.81 -3.35
N TYR A 271 -30.22 18.47 -3.69
CA TYR A 271 -29.12 18.67 -2.76
C TYR A 271 -29.51 19.58 -1.59
N LYS A 272 -30.20 20.70 -1.86
CA LYS A 272 -30.78 21.59 -0.85
C LYS A 272 -31.65 20.82 0.14
N ALA A 273 -32.55 19.96 -0.35
CA ALA A 273 -33.41 19.13 0.50
C ALA A 273 -32.60 18.19 1.39
N SER A 274 -31.57 17.52 0.85
CA SER A 274 -30.71 16.61 1.61
C SER A 274 -29.91 17.32 2.71
N VAL A 275 -29.39 18.52 2.41
CA VAL A 275 -28.63 19.36 3.35
C VAL A 275 -29.53 19.92 4.47
N LYS A 276 -30.77 20.31 4.15
CA LYS A 276 -31.78 20.69 5.15
C LYS A 276 -32.12 19.52 6.08
N LYS A 277 -32.37 18.32 5.54
CA LYS A 277 -32.62 17.09 6.32
C LYS A 277 -31.45 16.73 7.26
N ALA A 278 -30.22 17.11 6.90
CA ALA A 278 -29.04 16.93 7.74
C ALA A 278 -28.92 17.96 8.89
N GLY A 279 -29.76 19.00 8.91
CA GLY A 279 -29.84 20.01 9.96
C GLY A 279 -29.30 21.40 9.61
N PHE A 280 -29.01 21.69 8.33
CA PHE A 280 -28.52 23.00 7.91
C PHE A 280 -29.67 23.97 7.61
N LYS A 281 -29.71 25.11 8.31
CA LYS A 281 -30.77 26.13 8.18
C LYS A 281 -30.36 27.36 7.35
N GLY A 282 -29.11 27.46 6.93
CA GLY A 282 -28.57 28.63 6.20
C GLY A 282 -28.79 28.60 4.68
N LYS A 283 -28.18 29.56 3.98
CA LYS A 283 -28.27 29.68 2.51
C LYS A 283 -27.44 28.59 1.82
N VAL A 284 -28.03 27.90 0.84
CA VAL A 284 -27.33 26.92 0.00
C VAL A 284 -27.34 27.43 -1.44
N VAL A 285 -26.16 27.71 -2.00
CA VAL A 285 -26.00 28.37 -3.30
C VAL A 285 -24.98 27.65 -4.17
N VAL A 286 -25.07 27.86 -5.48
CA VAL A 286 -24.00 27.56 -6.43
C VAL A 286 -23.11 28.80 -6.49
N GLY A 287 -21.80 28.62 -6.50
CA GLY A 287 -20.85 29.72 -6.66
C GLY A 287 -19.73 29.36 -7.59
#